data_AF-A0A2H8TIZ3-F1
#
_entry.id   AF-A0A2H8TIZ3-F1
#
_cell.length_a   1.000
_cell.length_b   1.000
_cell.length_c   1.000
_cell.angle_alpha   90.00
_cell.angle_beta   90.00
_cell.angle_gamma   90.00
#
_symmetry.space_group_name_H-M   'P 1'
#
loop_
_entity.id
_entity.type
_entity.pdbx_description
1 polymer ?
#
loop_
_entity_poly.entity_id
_entity_poly.type
_entity_poly.pdbx_seq_one_letter_code
_entity_poly.pdbx_strand_id
1 'polypeptide(L)'
;DEVFMNAQEAVGAHRDTQVCSISGRYMCPNTCGRSYKERHNLIRHLRKECGVAPQHKCIQCSKAFKHKAHLTRHLLSCSNIPPSFECIFCGRMFRCKDTLKKHNLLVHNVFE
;
A
#
# COMPACT_ATOMS: atom_id res chain seq x y z
N ASP A 1 -0.76 13.76 22.51
CA ASP A 1 -0.96 12.31 22.64
C ASP A 1 -1.86 11.80 21.54
N GLU A 2 -1.35 10.82 20.79
CA GLU A 2 -2.14 9.88 19.99
C GLU A 2 -3.21 9.26 20.93
N VAL A 3 -4.39 8.78 20.52
CA VAL A 3 -4.68 7.80 19.47
C VAL A 3 -6.22 7.78 19.25
N PHE A 4 -6.63 7.21 18.11
CA PHE A 4 -7.95 6.61 17.81
C PHE A 4 -9.08 7.54 17.33
N MET A 5 -8.92 8.07 16.12
CA MET A 5 -10.06 8.33 15.23
C MET A 5 -10.63 6.98 14.78
N ASN A 6 -11.82 6.65 15.28
CA ASN A 6 -12.55 5.42 15.00
C ASN A 6 -12.83 5.25 13.50
N ALA A 7 -12.57 4.04 12.99
CA ALA A 7 -12.77 3.65 11.60
C ALA A 7 -14.23 3.68 11.12
N GLN A 8 -15.19 4.08 11.97
CA GLN A 8 -16.61 4.22 11.64
C GLN A 8 -17.05 5.66 11.33
N GLU A 9 -16.22 6.69 11.59
CA GLU A 9 -16.58 8.08 11.26
C GLU A 9 -16.03 8.57 9.91
N ALA A 10 -15.18 7.78 9.24
CA ALA A 10 -14.64 8.14 7.92
C ALA A 10 -15.66 8.06 6.77
N VAL A 11 -16.90 7.60 7.03
CA VAL A 11 -17.97 7.47 6.03
C VAL A 11 -18.97 8.64 6.11
N GLY A 12 -18.92 9.46 7.18
CA GLY A 12 -19.87 10.56 7.41
C GLY A 12 -19.42 11.95 6.93
N ALA A 13 -18.11 12.18 6.73
CA ALA A 13 -17.56 13.52 6.51
C ALA A 13 -17.25 13.90 5.04
N HIS A 14 -17.74 13.15 4.06
CA HIS A 14 -17.62 13.50 2.64
C HIS A 14 -18.93 14.01 2.04
N ARG A 15 -19.71 14.78 2.82
CA ARG A 15 -20.83 15.58 2.28
C ARG A 15 -20.36 16.69 1.34
N ASP A 16 -19.10 17.11 1.45
CA ASP A 16 -18.48 18.10 0.57
C ASP A 16 -17.31 17.47 -0.19
N THR A 17 -17.63 16.62 -1.18
CA THR A 17 -16.63 16.14 -2.14
C THR A 17 -16.16 17.35 -2.95
N GLN A 18 -15.01 17.93 -2.59
CA GLN A 18 -14.36 19.01 -3.34
C GLN A 18 -14.34 18.67 -4.83
N VAL A 19 -15.08 19.47 -5.58
CA VAL A 19 -15.19 19.44 -7.03
C VAL A 19 -14.09 20.33 -7.58
N CYS A 20 -13.09 19.75 -8.26
CA CYS A 20 -12.13 20.51 -9.06
C CYS A 20 -12.43 20.23 -10.54
N SER A 21 -13.31 21.04 -11.13
CA SER A 21 -13.84 20.88 -12.50
C SER A 21 -12.90 21.40 -13.60
N ILE A 22 -11.58 21.28 -13.48
CA ILE A 22 -10.65 21.95 -14.40
C ILE A 22 -10.50 21.22 -15.77
N SER A 23 -11.03 19.99 -15.94
CA SER A 23 -10.80 19.21 -17.19
C SER A 23 -11.90 18.20 -17.59
N GLY A 24 -13.09 18.26 -16.99
CA GLY A 24 -14.15 17.26 -17.23
C GLY A 24 -13.84 15.87 -16.61
N ARG A 25 -12.88 15.80 -15.69
CA ARG A 25 -12.53 14.60 -14.92
C ARG A 25 -12.56 14.87 -13.42
N TYR A 26 -12.94 13.85 -12.66
CA TYR A 26 -13.00 13.83 -11.21
C TYR A 26 -11.69 13.28 -10.65
N MET A 27 -10.90 14.11 -9.98
CA MET A 27 -9.60 13.74 -9.43
C MET A 27 -9.72 13.20 -8.00
N CYS A 28 -8.91 12.17 -7.70
CA CYS A 28 -8.65 11.68 -6.36
C CYS A 28 -8.00 12.79 -5.51
N PRO A 29 -8.64 13.29 -4.43
CA PRO A 29 -8.06 14.31 -3.56
C PRO A 29 -6.87 13.78 -2.74
N ASN A 30 -6.70 12.46 -2.61
CA ASN A 30 -5.50 11.88 -2.02
C ASN A 30 -4.32 11.99 -2.99
N THR A 31 -3.09 11.85 -2.49
CA THR A 31 -1.82 11.83 -3.26
C THR A 31 -1.70 10.68 -4.27
N CYS A 32 -2.80 10.00 -4.60
CA CYS A 32 -2.88 8.85 -5.48
C CYS A 32 -2.84 9.22 -6.98
N GLY A 33 -3.10 10.48 -7.33
CA GLY A 33 -2.98 11.01 -8.69
C GLY A 33 -3.98 10.47 -9.72
N ARG A 34 -4.97 9.66 -9.31
CA ARG A 34 -5.96 9.06 -10.23
C ARG A 34 -7.06 10.05 -10.59
N SER A 35 -7.53 9.99 -11.84
CA SER A 35 -8.69 10.74 -12.32
C SER A 35 -9.72 9.82 -12.99
N TYR A 36 -10.99 10.20 -12.90
CA TYR A 36 -12.13 9.43 -13.37
C TYR A 36 -13.01 10.29 -14.27
N LYS A 37 -13.57 9.70 -15.33
CA LYS A 37 -14.53 10.42 -16.19
C LYS A 37 -15.85 10.72 -15.48
N GLU A 38 -16.23 9.86 -14.53
CA GLU A 38 -17.53 9.91 -13.87
C GLU A 38 -17.38 9.96 -12.34
N ARG A 39 -18.25 10.74 -11.69
CA ARG A 39 -18.24 10.95 -10.23
C ARG A 39 -18.38 9.64 -9.45
N HIS A 40 -19.28 8.75 -9.86
CA HIS A 40 -19.52 7.49 -9.15
C HIS A 40 -18.29 6.57 -9.14
N ASN A 41 -17.44 6.66 -10.19
CA ASN A 41 -16.19 5.92 -10.26
C ASN A 41 -15.15 6.46 -9.29
N LEU A 42 -15.05 7.78 -9.13
CA LEU A 42 -14.22 8.38 -8.09
C LEU A 42 -14.70 7.97 -6.69
N ILE A 43 -16.01 8.04 -6.41
CA ILE A 43 -16.56 7.66 -5.10
C ILE A 43 -16.26 6.19 -4.78
N ARG A 44 -16.44 5.29 -5.76
CA ARG A 44 -16.09 3.87 -5.62
C ARG A 44 -14.61 3.68 -5.32
N HIS A 45 -13.74 4.41 -6.01
CA HIS A 45 -12.30 4.37 -5.78
C HIS A 45 -11.94 4.85 -4.37
N LEU A 46 -12.50 5.97 -3.92
CA LEU A 46 -12.24 6.47 -2.57
C LEU A 46 -12.66 5.45 -1.51
N ARG A 47 -13.84 4.84 -1.64
CA ARG A 47 -14.34 3.84 -0.69
C ARG A 47 -13.56 2.52 -0.67
N LYS A 48 -12.98 2.10 -1.79
CA LYS A 48 -12.31 0.79 -1.90
C LYS A 48 -10.79 0.87 -1.78
N GLU A 49 -10.22 1.99 -2.18
CA GLU A 49 -8.78 2.13 -2.32
C GLU A 49 -8.25 3.19 -1.37
N CYS A 50 -8.61 4.46 -1.52
CA CYS A 50 -7.97 5.54 -0.76
C CYS A 50 -8.40 5.65 0.70
N GLY A 51 -9.65 5.30 1.02
CA GLY A 51 -10.18 5.24 2.37
C GLY A 51 -10.03 3.88 3.07
N VAL A 52 -9.37 2.91 2.42
CA VAL A 52 -9.18 1.56 2.98
C VAL A 52 -7.74 1.38 3.40
N ALA A 53 -7.53 1.35 4.71
CA ALA A 53 -6.25 0.93 5.28
C ALA A 53 -5.97 -0.53 4.87
N PRO A 54 -4.72 -0.89 4.52
CA PRO A 54 -4.38 -2.26 4.19
C PRO A 54 -4.57 -3.17 5.40
N GLN A 55 -5.58 -4.04 5.36
CA GLN A 55 -5.98 -4.91 6.48
C GLN A 55 -5.22 -6.24 6.49
N HIS A 56 -4.67 -6.66 5.35
CA HIS A 56 -4.03 -7.96 5.19
C HIS A 56 -2.51 -7.82 5.28
N LYS A 57 -1.96 -8.03 6.48
CA LYS A 57 -0.52 -7.97 6.74
C LYS A 57 0.14 -9.29 6.34
N CYS A 58 1.31 -9.21 5.73
CA CYS A 58 2.15 -10.38 5.52
C CYS A 58 2.78 -10.80 6.85
N ILE A 59 2.78 -12.11 7.12
CA ILE A 59 3.43 -12.68 8.31
C ILE A 59 4.96 -12.79 8.14
N GLN A 60 5.46 -12.80 6.90
CA GLN A 60 6.88 -12.98 6.59
C GLN A 60 7.63 -11.65 6.35
N CYS A 61 6.92 -10.53 6.15
CA CYS A 61 7.53 -9.21 5.97
C CYS A 61 6.57 -8.08 6.36
N SER A 62 7.08 -6.85 6.49
CA SER A 62 6.30 -5.68 6.91
C SER A 62 5.36 -5.11 5.84
N LYS A 63 5.08 -5.82 4.74
CA LYS A 63 4.12 -5.37 3.71
C LYS A 63 2.68 -5.67 4.15
N ALA A 64 1.79 -4.72 3.87
CA ALA A 64 0.36 -4.85 4.08
C ALA A 64 -0.41 -4.60 2.77
N PHE A 65 -1.49 -5.34 2.58
CA PHE A 65 -2.31 -5.34 1.36
C PHE A 65 -3.75 -5.02 1.69
N LYS A 66 -4.43 -4.31 0.78
CA LYS A 66 -5.86 -3.99 0.89
C LYS A 66 -6.75 -5.19 0.57
N HIS A 67 -6.29 -6.08 -0.31
CA HIS A 67 -7.06 -7.24 -0.78
C HIS A 67 -6.36 -8.56 -0.40
N LYS A 68 -7.15 -9.51 0.11
CA LYS A 68 -6.67 -10.86 0.47
C LYS A 68 -5.99 -11.57 -0.70
N ALA A 69 -6.55 -11.48 -1.92
CA ALA A 69 -5.95 -12.09 -3.11
C ALA A 69 -4.53 -11.57 -3.40
N HIS A 70 -4.27 -10.29 -3.13
CA HIS A 70 -2.93 -9.71 -3.28
C HIS A 70 -1.97 -10.22 -2.22
N LEU A 71 -2.43 -10.36 -0.97
CA LEU A 71 -1.66 -11.02 0.08
C LEU A 71 -1.37 -12.48 -0.28
N THR A 72 -2.36 -13.26 -0.74
CA THR A 72 -2.17 -14.66 -1.14
C THR A 72 -1.12 -14.80 -2.24
N ARG A 73 -1.20 -13.97 -3.29
CA ARG A 73 -0.17 -13.93 -4.34
C ARG A 73 1.21 -13.53 -3.81
N HIS A 74 1.26 -12.56 -2.91
CA HIS A 74 2.51 -12.15 -2.27
C HIS A 74 3.10 -13.26 -1.40
N LEU A 75 2.26 -13.97 -0.65
CA LEU A 75 2.65 -15.12 0.14
C LEU A 75 3.16 -16.24 -0.76
N LEU A 76 2.53 -16.54 -1.89
CA LEU A 76 3.10 -17.51 -2.84
C LEU A 76 4.53 -17.15 -3.28
N SER A 77 4.83 -15.87 -3.44
CA SER A 77 6.20 -15.38 -3.71
C SER A 77 7.13 -15.39 -2.49
N CYS A 78 6.62 -15.44 -1.26
CA CYS A 78 7.40 -15.39 -0.02
C CYS A 78 7.44 -16.72 0.77
N SER A 79 6.50 -17.63 0.56
CA SER A 79 6.09 -18.64 1.53
C SER A 79 6.63 -20.04 1.25
N ASN A 80 7.44 -20.24 0.21
CA ASN A 80 7.99 -21.55 -0.13
C ASN A 80 9.53 -21.61 -0.07
N ILE A 81 10.21 -20.66 0.58
CA ILE A 81 11.68 -20.72 0.66
C ILE A 81 12.16 -20.42 2.09
N PRO A 82 13.06 -21.25 2.67
CA PRO A 82 13.98 -20.79 3.74
C PRO A 82 14.68 -19.49 3.30
N PRO A 83 15.29 -18.67 4.19
CA PRO A 83 15.72 -17.35 3.79
C PRO A 83 16.69 -17.48 2.60
N SER A 84 16.25 -17.01 1.44
CA SER A 84 16.85 -17.36 0.14
C SER A 84 17.67 -16.22 -0.44
N PHE A 85 17.64 -15.08 0.23
CA PHE A 85 18.30 -13.88 -0.21
C PHE A 85 19.34 -13.52 0.82
N GLU A 86 20.57 -13.93 0.58
CA GLU A 86 21.72 -13.53 1.35
C GLU A 86 22.19 -12.14 0.89
N CYS A 87 22.49 -11.26 1.83
CA CYS A 87 23.22 -10.05 1.51
C CYS A 87 24.69 -10.38 1.27
N ILE A 88 25.17 -10.12 0.06
CA ILE A 88 26.57 -10.37 -0.33
C ILE A 88 27.59 -9.57 0.48
N PHE A 89 27.18 -8.47 1.12
CA PHE A 89 28.08 -7.60 1.88
C PHE A 89 28.21 -8.02 3.34
N CYS A 90 27.20 -8.68 3.92
CA CYS A 90 27.19 -9.01 5.35
C CYS A 90 26.68 -10.42 5.70
N GLY A 91 26.36 -11.25 4.71
CA GLY A 91 25.88 -12.63 4.90
C GLY A 91 24.48 -12.72 5.52
N ARG A 92 23.78 -11.59 5.71
CA ARG A 92 22.48 -11.59 6.38
C ARG A 92 21.41 -12.18 5.47
N MET A 93 20.61 -13.06 6.05
CA MET A 93 19.61 -13.84 5.34
C MET A 93 18.22 -13.17 5.38
N PHE A 94 17.59 -13.02 4.22
CA PHE A 94 16.29 -12.35 4.03
C PHE A 94 15.25 -13.28 3.40
N ARG A 95 13.99 -13.12 3.85
CA ARG A 95 12.84 -13.93 3.40
C ARG A 95 12.27 -13.49 2.05
N CYS A 96 12.60 -12.27 1.58
CA CYS A 96 12.16 -11.78 0.28
C CYS A 96 13.12 -10.71 -0.28
N LYS A 97 13.19 -10.62 -1.62
CA LYS A 97 14.06 -9.67 -2.35
C LYS A 97 13.82 -8.22 -1.95
N ASP A 98 12.58 -7.82 -1.71
CA ASP A 98 12.26 -6.44 -1.34
C ASP A 98 12.93 -6.02 -0.03
N THR A 99 13.01 -6.94 0.94
CA THR A 99 13.66 -6.66 2.22
C THR A 99 15.17 -6.61 2.07
N LEU A 100 15.75 -7.50 1.24
CA LEU A 100 17.17 -7.43 0.89
C LEU A 100 17.51 -6.12 0.17
N LYS A 101 16.73 -5.70 -0.83
CA LYS A 101 16.96 -4.43 -1.55
C LYS A 101 16.92 -3.23 -0.62
N LYS A 102 15.92 -3.16 0.26
CA LYS A 102 15.84 -2.10 1.27
C LYS A 102 17.04 -2.13 2.22
N HIS A 103 17.48 -3.31 2.63
CA HIS A 103 18.68 -3.47 3.44
C HIS A 103 19.94 -2.98 2.70
N ASN A 104 20.12 -3.37 1.44
CA ASN A 104 21.24 -2.93 0.62
C ASN A 104 21.26 -1.41 0.44
N LEU A 105 20.09 -0.79 0.23
CA LEU A 105 19.96 0.67 0.14
C LEU A 105 20.25 1.38 1.46
N LEU A 106 19.73 0.88 2.59
CA LEU A 106 19.78 1.59 3.88
C LEU A 106 21.06 1.30 4.69
N VAL A 107 21.65 0.12 4.51
CA VAL A 107 22.82 -0.34 5.29
C VAL A 107 24.09 -0.29 4.45
N HIS A 108 24.00 -0.61 3.16
CA HIS A 108 25.17 -0.64 2.27
C HIS A 108 25.18 0.53 1.27
N ASN A 109 24.15 1.39 1.26
CA ASN A 109 24.00 2.51 0.31
C ASN A 109 24.14 2.07 -1.16
N VAL A 110 23.67 0.85 -1.47
CA VAL A 110 23.74 0.28 -2.82
C VAL A 110 22.45 0.56 -3.55
N PHE A 111 22.54 1.42 -4.56
CA PHE A 111 21.47 1.79 -5.47
C PHE A 111 21.60 0.93 -6.74
N GLU A 112 21.05 -0.28 -6.71
CA GLU A 112 20.85 -1.10 -7.92
C GLU A 112 19.61 -0.67 -8.71
#